data_AF-A0A1S8C615-F1
#
_entry.id   AF-A0A1S8C615-F1
#
_cell.length_a   1.000
_cell.length_b   1.000
_cell.length_c   1.000
_cell.angle_alpha   90.00
_cell.angle_beta   90.00
_cell.angle_gamma   90.00
#
_symmetry.space_group_name_H-M   'P 1'
#
loop_
_entity.id
_entity.type
_entity.pdbx_description
1 polymer ?
#
loop_
_entity_poly.entity_id
_entity_poly.type
_entity_poly.pdbx_seq_one_letter_code
_entity_poly.pdbx_strand_id
1 'polypeptide(L)'
;MSTPVAQPTAWLVTGASGQLGTDLQRLLAGQDVTPLGRTMLDSTDEAQVRSVVGRWRDDAVARGARPVVLNAAAYTAVDAAETD
;
A
#
# COMPACT_ATOMS: atom_id res chain seq x y z
N MET A 1 -33.70 8.54 10.40
CA MET A 1 -32.23 8.58 10.46
C MET A 1 -31.70 7.44 9.61
N SER A 2 -31.10 7.75 8.45
CA SER A 2 -30.47 6.74 7.60
C SER A 2 -29.11 6.39 8.17
N THR A 3 -28.87 5.10 8.43
CA THR A 3 -27.58 4.59 8.87
C THR A 3 -26.54 4.92 7.79
N PRO A 4 -25.39 5.55 8.11
CA PRO A 4 -24.34 5.72 7.12
C PRO A 4 -23.86 4.34 6.68
N VAL A 5 -23.95 4.07 5.37
CA VAL A 5 -23.31 2.88 4.79
C VAL A 5 -21.81 3.11 4.90
N ALA A 6 -21.10 2.18 5.57
CA ALA A 6 -19.65 2.30 5.70
C ALA A 6 -19.02 2.30 4.30
N GLN A 7 -18.20 3.31 4.00
CA GLN A 7 -17.51 3.40 2.71
C GLN A 7 -16.54 2.20 2.56
N PRO A 8 -16.52 1.52 1.40
CA PRO A 8 -15.56 0.46 1.14
C PRO A 8 -14.13 0.99 1.25
N THR A 9 -13.20 0.14 1.68
CA THR A 9 -11.79 0.55 1.86
C THR A 9 -10.96 0.02 0.69
N ALA A 10 -10.16 0.90 0.07
CA ALA A 10 -9.17 0.52 -0.91
C ALA A 10 -7.78 0.51 -0.24
N TRP A 11 -7.07 -0.60 -0.34
CA TRP A 11 -5.81 -0.83 0.36
C TRP A 11 -4.64 -0.79 -0.62
N LEU A 12 -3.64 0.07 -0.37
CA LEU A 12 -2.34 0.01 -1.04
C LEU A 12 -1.35 -0.65 -0.11
N VAL A 13 -0.73 -1.77 -0.53
CA VAL A 13 0.29 -2.45 0.27
C VAL A 13 1.64 -2.29 -0.41
N THR A 14 2.55 -1.51 0.16
CA THR A 14 3.95 -1.45 -0.32
C THR A 14 4.80 -2.50 0.38
N GLY A 15 5.91 -2.92 -0.22
CA GLY A 15 6.67 -4.06 0.30
C GLY A 15 5.89 -5.38 0.18
N ALA A 16 5.00 -5.46 -0.81
CA ALA A 16 4.06 -6.58 -0.97
C ALA A 16 4.74 -7.96 -1.11
N SER A 17 6.00 -7.99 -1.56
CA SER A 17 6.79 -9.23 -1.70
C SER A 17 7.51 -9.66 -0.41
N GLY A 18 7.46 -8.85 0.66
CA GLY A 18 8.02 -9.19 1.98
C GLY A 18 7.11 -10.11 2.79
N GLN A 19 7.58 -10.60 3.94
CA GLN A 19 6.83 -11.50 4.81
C GLN A 19 5.49 -10.87 5.24
N LEU A 20 5.53 -9.69 5.85
CA LEU A 20 4.32 -8.96 6.26
C LEU A 20 3.44 -8.58 5.06
N GLY A 21 4.02 -8.13 3.95
CA GLY A 21 3.27 -7.79 2.74
C GLY A 21 2.50 -8.98 2.16
N THR A 22 3.06 -10.18 2.25
CA THR A 22 2.40 -11.43 1.82
C THR A 22 1.26 -11.79 2.77
N ASP A 23 1.47 -11.68 4.08
CA ASP A 23 0.44 -11.98 5.08
C ASP A 23 -0.72 -11.00 5.04
N LEU A 24 -0.45 -9.70 4.82
CA LEU A 24 -1.49 -8.69 4.62
C LEU A 24 -2.36 -9.00 3.41
N GLN A 25 -1.78 -9.46 2.29
CA GLN A 25 -2.55 -9.86 1.11
C GLN A 25 -3.46 -11.06 1.39
N ARG A 26 -3.01 -12.01 2.22
CA ARG A 26 -3.84 -13.16 2.65
C ARG A 26 -4.99 -12.71 3.55
N LEU A 27 -4.72 -11.83 4.51
CA LEU A 27 -5.72 -11.30 5.44
C LEU A 27 -6.77 -10.42 4.73
N LEU A 28 -6.36 -9.69 3.70
CA LEU A 28 -7.22 -8.80 2.92
C LEU A 28 -7.82 -9.47 1.67
N ALA A 29 -7.75 -10.81 1.56
CA ALA A 29 -8.35 -11.53 0.45
C ALA A 29 -9.84 -11.19 0.29
N GLY A 30 -10.25 -10.83 -0.93
CA GLY A 30 -11.62 -10.39 -1.23
C GLY A 30 -11.92 -8.91 -0.93
N GLN A 31 -10.95 -8.14 -0.44
CA GLN A 31 -11.02 -6.68 -0.38
C GLN A 31 -10.40 -6.05 -1.64
N ASP A 32 -10.59 -4.74 -1.83
CA ASP A 32 -9.90 -3.98 -2.88
C ASP A 32 -8.44 -3.71 -2.45
N VAL A 33 -7.49 -4.48 -2.99
CA VAL A 33 -6.07 -4.45 -2.62
C VAL A 33 -5.20 -4.20 -3.85
N THR A 34 -4.33 -3.20 -3.76
CA THR A 34 -3.28 -2.88 -4.72
C THR A 34 -1.91 -3.21 -4.09
N PRO A 35 -1.31 -4.37 -4.41
CA PRO A 35 0.03 -4.72 -3.92
C PRO A 35 1.12 -4.09 -4.80
N LEU A 36 2.11 -3.45 -4.18
CA LEU A 36 3.29 -2.89 -4.84
C LEU A 36 4.57 -3.47 -4.21
N GLY A 37 5.35 -4.16 -5.04
CA GLY A 37 6.72 -4.57 -4.71
C GLY A 37 7.74 -3.47 -5.03
N ARG A 38 9.01 -3.68 -4.64
CA ARG A 38 10.10 -2.71 -4.86
C ARG A 38 10.27 -2.30 -6.33
N THR A 39 10.06 -3.22 -7.27
CA THR A 39 10.17 -2.94 -8.71
C THR A 39 9.03 -2.08 -9.27
N MET A 40 7.93 -1.96 -8.52
CA MET A 40 6.75 -1.17 -8.90
C MET A 40 6.72 0.18 -8.17
N LEU A 41 7.30 0.24 -6.98
CA LEU A 41 7.42 1.45 -6.17
C LEU A 41 8.68 1.41 -5.31
N ASP A 42 9.66 2.24 -5.67
CA ASP A 42 10.81 2.55 -4.83
C ASP A 42 10.40 3.66 -3.84
N SER A 43 10.41 3.33 -2.54
CA SER A 43 10.04 4.30 -1.49
C SER A 43 11.09 5.39 -1.27
N THR A 44 12.28 5.26 -1.86
CA THR A 44 13.34 6.28 -1.82
C THR A 44 13.19 7.34 -2.92
N ASP A 45 12.39 7.07 -3.96
CA ASP A 45 12.07 8.02 -5.02
C ASP A 45 10.78 8.79 -4.69
N GLU A 46 10.94 10.01 -4.14
CA GLU A 46 9.82 10.87 -3.74
C GLU A 46 8.87 11.18 -4.92
N ALA A 47 9.42 11.45 -6.10
CA ALA A 47 8.63 11.84 -7.27
C ALA A 47 7.76 10.67 -7.73
N GLN A 48 8.33 9.46 -7.76
CA GLN A 48 7.58 8.25 -8.06
C GLN A 48 6.49 7.98 -7.02
N VAL A 49 6.79 8.10 -5.72
CA VAL A 49 5.81 7.93 -4.63
C VAL A 49 4.65 8.89 -4.77
N ARG A 50 4.91 10.18 -4.95
CA ARG A 50 3.87 11.20 -5.10
C ARG A 50 2.98 10.92 -6.30
N SER A 51 3.58 10.48 -7.41
CA SER A 51 2.90 10.17 -8.66
C SER A 51 2.00 8.92 -8.55
N VAL A 52 2.56 7.82 -8.04
CA VAL A 52 1.86 6.53 -7.93
C VAL A 52 0.76 6.57 -6.88
N VAL A 53 1.09 7.01 -5.66
CA VAL A 53 0.13 7.07 -4.54
C VAL A 53 -0.96 8.11 -4.83
N GLY A 54 -0.60 9.25 -5.44
CA GLY A 54 -1.56 10.28 -5.83
C GLY A 54 -2.61 9.77 -6.83
N ARG A 55 -2.17 9.15 -7.93
CA ARG A 55 -3.08 8.58 -8.92
C ARG A 55 -3.97 7.48 -8.33
N TRP A 56 -3.39 6.57 -7.54
CA TRP A 56 -4.13 5.50 -6.90
C TRP A 56 -5.19 6.04 -5.92
N ARG A 57 -4.83 7.04 -5.11
CA ARG A 57 -5.76 7.71 -4.18
C ARG A 57 -6.92 8.36 -4.94
N ASP A 58 -6.62 9.09 -6.00
CA ASP A 58 -7.64 9.83 -6.76
C ASP A 58 -8.64 8.87 -7.41
N ASP A 59 -8.16 7.73 -7.93
CA ASP A 59 -9.02 6.65 -8.41
C ASP A 59 -9.90 6.05 -7.30
N ALA A 60 -9.33 5.72 -6.13
CA ALA A 60 -10.09 5.19 -5.00
C ALA A 60 -11.19 6.17 -4.54
N VAL A 61 -10.86 7.46 -4.44
CA VAL A 61 -11.83 8.51 -4.06
C VAL A 61 -12.91 8.67 -5.13
N ALA A 62 -12.56 8.64 -6.42
CA ALA A 62 -13.53 8.71 -7.51
C ALA A 62 -14.51 7.52 -7.50
N ARG A 63 -14.06 6.36 -7.03
CA ARG A 63 -14.89 5.16 -6.81
C ARG A 63 -15.70 5.19 -5.50
N GLY A 64 -15.60 6.26 -4.71
CA GLY A 64 -16.28 6.39 -3.42
C GLY A 64 -15.70 5.52 -2.29
N ALA A 65 -14.47 5.02 -2.48
CA ALA A 65 -13.76 4.23 -1.48
C ALA A 65 -12.87 5.12 -0.59
N ARG A 66 -12.63 4.66 0.64
CA ARG A 66 -11.65 5.25 1.56
C ARG A 66 -10.26 4.68 1.25
N PRO A 67 -9.30 5.48 0.76
CA PRO A 67 -7.94 5.01 0.51
C PRO A 67 -7.15 4.83 1.82
N VAL A 68 -6.49 3.69 1.98
CA VAL A 68 -5.58 3.38 3.10
C VAL A 68 -4.27 2.80 2.57
N VAL A 69 -3.13 3.32 3.04
CA VAL A 69 -1.79 2.80 2.70
C VAL A 69 -1.25 1.99 3.88
N LEU A 70 -0.82 0.76 3.59
CA LEU A 70 -0.05 -0.09 4.49
C LEU A 70 1.38 -0.16 3.96
N ASN A 71 2.30 0.51 4.65
CA ASN A 71 3.70 0.48 4.27
C ASN A 71 4.41 -0.70 4.97
N ALA A 72 4.65 -1.78 4.24
CA ALA A 72 5.44 -2.92 4.70
C ALA A 72 6.82 -2.99 4.01
N ALA A 73 7.21 -1.95 3.25
CA ALA A 73 8.54 -1.86 2.68
C ALA A 73 9.55 -1.47 3.78
N ALA A 74 10.58 -2.29 3.97
CA ALA A 74 11.67 -2.00 4.89
C ALA A 74 12.97 -2.65 4.41
N TYR A 75 14.09 -2.00 4.68
CA TYR A 75 15.41 -2.64 4.61
C TYR A 75 15.66 -3.37 5.93
N THR A 76 15.77 -4.70 5.88
CA THR A 76 15.81 -5.56 7.08
C THR A 76 17.11 -6.34 7.23
N ALA A 77 18.08 -6.12 6.34
CA ALA A 77 19.42 -6.66 6.46
C ALA A 77 20.20 -5.83 7.48
N VAL A 78 19.94 -6.07 8.77
CA VAL A 78 20.52 -5.29 9.88
C VAL A 78 22.04 -5.28 9.81
N ASP A 79 22.66 -6.43 9.56
CA ASP A 79 24.13 -6.56 9.45
C ASP A 79 24.71 -5.70 8.32
N ALA A 80 23.97 -5.55 7.21
CA ALA A 80 24.40 -4.72 6.09
C ALA A 80 24.09 -3.23 6.31
N ALA A 81 23.07 -2.90 7.11
CA ALA A 81 22.67 -1.53 7.43
C ALA A 81 23.71 -0.79 8.28
N GLU A 82 24.64 -1.50 8.94
CA GLU A 82 25.73 -0.87 9.68
C GLU A 82 26.86 -0.35 8.78
N THR A 83 26.87 -0.71 7.49
CA THR A 83 27.97 -0.42 6.56
C THR A 83 27.55 0.45 5.36
N ASP A 84 26.25 0.60 5.09
CA ASP A 84 25.64 1.45 4.04
C ASP A 84 25.26 2.85 4.58
#